data_AF-A0A8D8U1K1-F1
#
_entry.id   AF-A0A8D8U1K1-F1
#
_cell.length_a   1.000
_cell.length_b   1.000
_cell.length_c   1.000
_cell.angle_alpha   90.00
_cell.angle_beta   90.00
_cell.angle_gamma   90.00
#
_symmetry.space_group_name_H-M   'P 1'
#
loop_
_entity.id
_entity.type
_entity.pdbx_description
1 polymer ?
#
loop_
_entity_poly.entity_id
_entity_poly.type
_entity_poly.pdbx_seq_one_letter_code
_entity_poly.pdbx_strand_id
1 'polypeptide(L)'
;MIASNLKSLVLSRVFIVLLTVNFLWFECVVSALSTPCIPRSFGFDSTVCVCNSTYCDYATPTPPIRTAQYVTYTSSMGGLRFEQSGGTLVTSAPAPSKTDARGGDNVITITREYSTDQAIMGFGGAFTDAAGINIKSLSNATQYLLMKSYFAPEGIAYSFGRVPIGGCDFSTHGYTYADAPNDPKLEKFNLSKEDFDYKIPLILQANRLRGEPLHLIGTAWSSPAWMKTNNALTGEGELKPQYYQLWAQYLIMFLDQYKKENLNFWALTTGNEPINGDLPSFLPFVPKFNSMGWLPKNAANWIANNLGPTLRASGHNATKILAIDDQRFVLPWWIEEVCIVNFF
;
A
#
# COMPACT_ATOMS: atom_id res chain seq x y z
N MET A 1 52.04 -25.53 43.44
CA MET A 1 51.33 -26.28 42.37
C MET A 1 49.82 -26.50 42.66
N ILE A 2 49.18 -25.65 43.48
CA ILE A 2 47.74 -25.79 43.84
C ILE A 2 46.91 -24.54 43.48
N ALA A 3 47.55 -23.38 43.23
CA ALA A 3 46.85 -22.14 42.88
C ALA A 3 46.51 -21.98 41.37
N SER A 4 47.09 -22.80 40.48
CA SER A 4 46.84 -22.74 39.03
C SER A 4 45.60 -23.54 38.57
N ASN A 5 45.18 -24.55 39.34
CA ASN A 5 44.06 -25.42 38.97
C ASN A 5 42.68 -24.86 39.36
N LEU A 6 42.61 -23.91 40.30
CA LEU A 6 41.32 -23.28 40.65
C LEU A 6 40.85 -22.24 39.61
N LYS A 7 41.78 -21.52 38.96
CA LYS A 7 41.43 -20.53 37.94
C LYS A 7 40.86 -21.17 36.66
N SER A 8 41.38 -22.34 36.27
CA SER A 8 40.89 -23.09 35.11
C SER A 8 39.46 -23.63 35.30
N LEU A 9 39.13 -24.11 36.50
CA LEU A 9 37.80 -24.66 36.80
C LEU A 9 36.71 -23.57 36.88
N VAL A 10 37.05 -22.38 37.37
CA VAL A 10 36.12 -21.24 37.48
C VAL A 10 35.84 -20.62 36.10
N LEU A 11 36.86 -20.48 35.24
CA LEU A 11 36.66 -19.99 33.87
C LEU A 11 35.80 -20.96 33.03
N SER A 12 35.97 -22.27 33.19
CA SER A 12 35.18 -23.27 32.45
C SER A 12 33.69 -23.25 32.85
N ARG A 13 33.37 -23.07 34.14
CA ARG A 13 31.97 -22.94 34.60
C ARG A 13 31.31 -21.64 34.17
N VAL A 14 32.06 -20.52 34.13
CA VAL A 14 31.53 -19.23 33.66
C VAL A 14 31.29 -19.25 32.14
N PHE A 15 32.14 -19.93 31.35
CA PHE A 15 31.93 -20.08 29.91
C PHE A 15 30.73 -20.97 29.56
N ILE A 16 30.50 -22.04 30.33
CA ILE A 16 29.35 -22.94 30.13
C ILE A 16 28.03 -22.24 30.53
N VAL A 17 28.02 -21.43 31.59
CA VAL A 17 26.84 -20.64 31.99
C VAL A 17 26.54 -19.52 30.98
N LEU A 18 27.56 -18.88 30.40
CA LEU A 18 27.36 -17.88 29.33
C LEU A 18 26.86 -18.52 28.03
N LEU A 19 27.30 -19.74 27.70
CA LEU A 19 26.79 -20.48 26.54
C LEU A 19 25.36 -20.96 26.74
N THR A 20 24.96 -21.41 27.94
CA THR A 20 23.56 -21.80 28.20
C THR A 20 22.63 -20.61 28.36
N VAL A 21 23.10 -19.46 28.88
CA VAL A 21 22.30 -18.23 28.95
C VAL A 21 22.15 -17.58 27.57
N ASN A 22 23.13 -17.70 26.67
CA ASN A 22 22.98 -17.29 25.26
C ASN A 22 22.15 -18.29 24.43
N PHE A 23 22.17 -19.60 24.75
CA PHE A 23 21.29 -20.57 24.09
C PHE A 23 19.83 -20.46 24.54
N LEU A 24 19.58 -20.03 25.78
CA LEU A 24 18.22 -19.78 26.29
C LEU A 24 17.63 -18.42 25.86
N TRP A 25 18.41 -17.57 25.18
CA TRP A 25 17.93 -16.32 24.58
C TRP A 25 17.70 -16.42 23.07
N PHE A 26 18.05 -17.54 22.43
CA PHE A 26 17.93 -17.71 20.97
C PHE A 26 16.82 -18.67 20.53
N GLU A 27 15.97 -19.14 21.44
CA GLU A 27 14.71 -19.83 21.12
C GLU A 27 13.53 -19.35 21.98
N CYS A 28 13.46 -18.03 22.22
CA CYS A 28 12.12 -17.44 22.27
C CYS A 28 11.69 -17.21 20.81
N VAL A 29 11.46 -18.31 20.09
CA VAL A 29 10.51 -18.27 18.98
C VAL A 29 9.25 -17.77 19.64
N VAL A 30 8.94 -16.49 19.46
CA VAL A 30 7.59 -15.99 19.69
C VAL A 30 6.76 -16.84 18.75
N SER A 31 6.22 -17.94 19.26
CA SER A 31 5.10 -18.62 18.65
C SER A 31 4.04 -17.54 18.61
N ALA A 32 3.93 -16.89 17.46
CA ALA A 32 2.81 -16.02 17.15
C ALA A 32 1.57 -16.91 17.31
N LEU A 33 0.98 -16.86 18.50
CA LEU A 33 -0.21 -17.62 18.83
C LEU A 33 -1.27 -17.08 17.91
N SER A 34 -1.72 -17.91 16.97
CA SER A 34 -2.92 -17.59 16.21
C SER A 34 -4.06 -17.38 17.20
N THR A 35 -4.81 -16.31 16.95
CA THR A 35 -5.98 -15.95 17.74
C THR A 35 -7.19 -16.08 16.81
N PRO A 36 -8.21 -16.86 17.18
CA PRO A 36 -9.35 -17.09 16.31
C PRO A 36 -10.21 -15.84 16.14
N CYS A 37 -10.91 -15.75 15.03
CA CYS A 37 -11.95 -14.74 14.83
C CYS A 37 -13.00 -14.81 15.94
N ILE A 38 -13.37 -13.67 16.54
CA ILE A 38 -14.60 -13.54 17.35
C ILE A 38 -15.71 -13.06 16.41
N PRO A 39 -16.59 -13.96 15.92
CA PRO A 39 -17.55 -13.60 14.90
C PRO A 39 -18.68 -12.72 15.45
N ARG A 40 -19.10 -11.73 14.66
CA ARG A 40 -20.32 -10.95 14.87
C ARG A 40 -21.10 -10.80 13.57
N SER A 41 -22.39 -11.12 13.60
CA SER A 41 -23.30 -10.88 12.48
C SER A 41 -23.98 -9.52 12.62
N PHE A 42 -24.22 -8.86 11.48
CA PHE A 42 -25.01 -7.64 11.36
C PHE A 42 -26.24 -7.84 10.45
N GLY A 43 -26.65 -9.10 10.22
CA GLY A 43 -27.80 -9.42 9.37
C GLY A 43 -27.50 -9.61 7.87
N PHE A 44 -26.22 -9.64 7.50
CA PHE A 44 -25.75 -9.97 6.14
C PHE A 44 -25.31 -11.45 6.04
N ASP A 45 -24.90 -11.86 4.84
CA ASP A 45 -24.59 -13.26 4.49
C ASP A 45 -23.38 -13.87 5.25
N SER A 46 -22.58 -13.06 5.94
CA SER A 46 -21.45 -13.54 6.76
C SER A 46 -21.20 -12.67 7.98
N THR A 47 -20.15 -13.01 8.73
CA THR A 47 -19.76 -12.35 9.98
C THR A 47 -18.49 -11.50 9.82
N VAL A 48 -18.31 -10.50 10.69
CA VAL A 48 -17.02 -9.81 10.87
C VAL A 48 -16.28 -10.41 12.06
N CYS A 49 -14.96 -10.18 12.14
CA CYS A 49 -14.15 -10.52 13.31
C CYS A 49 -13.99 -9.29 14.21
N VAL A 50 -14.34 -9.43 15.48
CA VAL A 50 -14.34 -8.32 16.44
C VAL A 50 -12.97 -8.20 17.10
N CYS A 51 -12.34 -7.04 16.94
CA CYS A 51 -11.14 -6.66 17.65
C CYS A 51 -11.41 -5.50 18.63
N ASN A 52 -10.63 -5.43 19.70
CA ASN A 52 -10.66 -4.34 20.69
C ASN A 52 -9.24 -4.00 21.17
N SER A 53 -9.09 -3.32 22.31
CA SER A 53 -7.79 -2.94 22.87
C SER A 53 -6.94 -4.10 23.40
N THR A 54 -7.54 -5.26 23.66
CA THR A 54 -6.87 -6.42 24.25
C THR A 54 -6.91 -7.68 23.39
N TYR A 55 -7.62 -7.65 22.26
CA TYR A 55 -7.85 -8.81 21.42
C TYR A 55 -7.99 -8.44 19.94
N CYS A 56 -7.37 -9.22 19.07
CA CYS A 56 -7.66 -9.26 17.64
C CYS A 56 -7.26 -10.64 17.08
N ASP A 57 -7.85 -11.05 15.96
CA ASP A 57 -7.54 -12.32 15.29
C ASP A 57 -6.32 -12.21 14.36
N TYR A 58 -5.55 -13.29 14.27
CA TYR A 58 -4.36 -13.43 13.44
C TYR A 58 -4.28 -14.83 12.85
N ALA A 59 -3.90 -14.93 11.57
CA ALA A 59 -3.76 -16.21 10.89
C ALA A 59 -2.60 -17.00 11.49
N THR A 60 -2.73 -18.33 11.51
CA THR A 60 -1.62 -19.21 11.90
C THR A 60 -0.47 -19.05 10.89
N PRO A 61 0.76 -18.77 11.33
CA PRO A 61 1.90 -18.69 10.43
C PRO A 61 2.06 -19.97 9.61
N THR A 62 2.53 -19.85 8.36
CA THR A 62 2.81 -21.01 7.53
C THR A 62 3.98 -21.80 8.13
N PRO A 63 3.79 -23.08 8.52
CA PRO A 63 4.89 -23.89 9.03
C PRO A 63 5.90 -24.16 7.91
N PRO A 64 7.16 -24.53 8.25
CA PRO A 64 8.12 -24.99 7.25
C PRO A 64 7.54 -26.15 6.42
N ILE A 65 7.35 -25.92 5.11
CA ILE A 65 6.76 -26.91 4.21
C ILE A 65 7.85 -27.91 3.78
N ARG A 66 7.65 -29.20 4.09
CA ARG A 66 8.56 -30.28 3.65
C ARG A 66 8.23 -30.71 2.22
N THR A 67 9.14 -31.45 1.59
CA THR A 67 8.92 -32.01 0.25
C THR A 67 7.60 -32.79 0.20
N ALA A 68 6.83 -32.57 -0.87
CA ALA A 68 5.51 -33.18 -1.10
C ALA A 68 4.44 -32.83 -0.06
N GLN A 69 4.51 -31.67 0.60
CA GLN A 69 3.43 -31.17 1.46
C GLN A 69 2.81 -29.89 0.88
N TYR A 70 1.57 -29.62 1.26
CA TYR A 70 0.90 -28.36 0.99
C TYR A 70 0.19 -27.84 2.24
N VAL A 71 0.04 -26.52 2.29
CA VAL A 71 -0.76 -25.80 3.29
C VAL A 71 -1.86 -25.05 2.55
N THR A 72 -3.07 -25.10 3.11
CA THR A 72 -4.26 -24.42 2.59
C THR A 72 -4.79 -23.46 3.64
N TYR A 73 -5.12 -22.25 3.23
CA TYR A 73 -5.85 -21.29 4.05
C TYR A 73 -7.25 -21.11 3.47
N THR A 74 -8.28 -21.31 4.29
CA THR A 74 -9.67 -21.25 3.84
C THR A 74 -10.45 -20.17 4.57
N SER A 75 -11.11 -19.31 3.80
CA SER A 75 -12.14 -18.40 4.29
C SER A 75 -13.46 -18.76 3.62
N SER A 76 -14.56 -18.75 4.37
CA SER A 76 -15.87 -19.14 3.84
C SER A 76 -16.99 -18.25 4.39
N MET A 77 -18.10 -18.19 3.64
CA MET A 77 -19.33 -17.53 4.09
C MET A 77 -19.83 -18.13 5.41
N GLY A 78 -19.67 -19.44 5.58
CA GLY A 78 -20.00 -20.20 6.80
C GLY A 78 -19.11 -19.93 8.03
N GLY A 79 -18.13 -19.02 7.92
CA GLY A 79 -17.42 -18.48 9.09
C GLY A 79 -15.94 -18.86 9.22
N LEU A 80 -15.37 -19.64 8.30
CA LEU A 80 -13.93 -19.87 8.29
C LEU A 80 -13.19 -18.57 7.96
N ARG A 81 -12.08 -18.29 8.65
CA ARG A 81 -11.28 -17.07 8.50
C ARG A 81 -9.81 -17.43 8.51
N PHE A 82 -9.22 -17.51 7.31
CA PHE A 82 -7.85 -18.01 7.12
C PHE A 82 -7.58 -19.32 7.90
N GLU A 83 -8.56 -20.22 7.90
CA GLU A 83 -8.44 -21.50 8.58
C GLU A 83 -7.36 -22.32 7.89
N GLN A 84 -6.31 -22.67 8.64
CA GLN A 84 -5.17 -23.39 8.12
C GLN A 84 -5.43 -24.90 8.16
N SER A 85 -5.19 -25.54 7.02
CA SER A 85 -5.20 -27.00 6.87
C SER A 85 -4.02 -27.40 5.96
N GLY A 86 -3.85 -28.68 5.70
CA GLY A 86 -2.80 -29.13 4.81
C GLY A 86 -2.90 -30.61 4.49
N GLY A 87 -1.97 -31.07 3.65
CA GLY A 87 -1.93 -32.45 3.23
C GLY A 87 -0.62 -32.81 2.53
N THR A 88 -0.59 -34.03 2.00
CA THR A 88 0.56 -34.55 1.24
C THR A 88 0.19 -34.60 -0.23
N LEU A 89 1.11 -34.15 -1.09
CA LEU A 89 1.03 -34.28 -2.53
C LEU A 89 1.25 -35.74 -2.90
N VAL A 90 0.34 -36.30 -3.70
CA VAL A 90 0.45 -37.66 -4.23
C VAL A 90 1.10 -37.63 -5.62
N THR A 91 1.91 -38.64 -5.93
CA THR A 91 2.60 -38.76 -7.23
C THR A 91 1.69 -39.24 -8.36
N SER A 92 0.50 -39.74 -8.03
CA SER A 92 -0.52 -40.15 -8.98
C SER A 92 -1.90 -39.78 -8.43
N ALA A 93 -2.66 -38.99 -9.19
CA ALA A 93 -4.06 -38.74 -8.87
C ALA A 93 -4.85 -40.06 -9.02
N PRO A 94 -5.76 -40.40 -8.09
CA PRO A 94 -6.72 -41.48 -8.31
C PRO A 94 -7.49 -41.22 -9.61
N ALA A 95 -7.80 -42.28 -10.37
CA ALA A 95 -8.64 -42.16 -11.55
C ALA A 95 -9.96 -41.46 -11.19
N PRO A 96 -10.48 -40.54 -12.03
CA PRO A 96 -11.71 -39.82 -11.73
C PRO A 96 -12.86 -40.79 -11.42
N SER A 97 -13.54 -40.59 -10.29
CA SER A 97 -14.72 -41.41 -9.97
C SER A 97 -15.84 -41.07 -10.95
N LYS A 98 -16.29 -42.05 -11.73
CA LYS A 98 -17.40 -41.92 -12.70
C LYS A 98 -18.78 -41.67 -12.07
N THR A 99 -18.86 -41.35 -10.76
CA THR A 99 -20.12 -41.29 -10.01
C THR A 99 -20.66 -39.88 -9.78
N ASP A 100 -19.93 -38.81 -10.14
CA ASP A 100 -20.49 -37.45 -10.07
C ASP A 100 -21.18 -37.09 -11.39
N ALA A 101 -22.51 -36.97 -11.34
CA ALA A 101 -23.39 -36.59 -12.45
C ALA A 101 -23.22 -35.13 -12.94
N ARG A 102 -22.10 -34.48 -12.60
CA ARG A 102 -21.63 -33.19 -13.13
C ARG A 102 -20.24 -33.41 -13.74
N GLY A 103 -20.22 -34.19 -14.83
CA GLY A 103 -19.02 -34.67 -15.50
C GLY A 103 -18.09 -33.57 -16.02
N GLY A 104 -17.09 -33.25 -15.20
CA GLY A 104 -15.84 -32.62 -15.60
C GLY A 104 -14.76 -33.03 -14.60
N ASP A 105 -13.60 -33.43 -15.09
CA ASP A 105 -12.43 -33.61 -14.23
C ASP A 105 -12.10 -32.24 -13.62
N ASN A 106 -12.36 -32.06 -12.32
CA ASN A 106 -12.01 -30.85 -11.57
C ASN A 106 -10.49 -30.77 -11.33
N VAL A 107 -9.70 -30.94 -12.39
CA VAL A 107 -8.25 -30.96 -12.36
C VAL A 107 -7.73 -29.64 -12.88
N ILE A 108 -7.01 -28.92 -12.01
CA ILE A 108 -6.27 -27.71 -12.38
C ILE A 108 -4.80 -28.11 -12.57
N THR A 109 -4.32 -28.00 -13.81
CA THR A 109 -2.91 -28.28 -14.15
C THR A 109 -2.10 -26.99 -14.07
N ILE A 110 -1.05 -26.98 -13.25
CA ILE A 110 -0.12 -25.85 -13.14
C ILE A 110 1.11 -26.12 -14.01
N THR A 111 1.31 -25.35 -15.08
CA THR A 111 2.53 -25.35 -15.87
C THR A 111 3.51 -24.30 -15.32
N ARG A 112 4.77 -24.68 -15.13
CA ARG A 112 5.83 -23.78 -14.64
C ARG A 112 6.65 -23.25 -15.81
N GLU A 113 6.03 -22.44 -16.66
CA GLU A 113 6.71 -21.71 -17.73
C GLU A 113 6.99 -20.28 -17.25
N TYR A 114 8.07 -20.12 -16.48
CA TYR A 114 8.39 -18.88 -15.73
C TYR A 114 8.60 -17.61 -16.58
N SER A 115 8.52 -17.66 -17.91
CA SER A 115 8.95 -16.57 -18.79
C SER A 115 7.83 -15.75 -19.45
N THR A 116 6.55 -16.04 -19.22
CA THR A 116 5.45 -15.38 -19.96
C THR A 116 4.63 -14.37 -19.17
N ASP A 117 4.62 -14.43 -17.84
CA ASP A 117 3.69 -13.64 -17.01
C ASP A 117 4.41 -12.62 -16.11
N GLN A 118 3.64 -11.71 -15.50
CA GLN A 118 4.14 -10.61 -14.68
C GLN A 118 4.64 -11.06 -13.30
N ALA A 119 5.67 -10.38 -12.80
CA ALA A 119 6.04 -10.45 -11.39
C ALA A 119 5.01 -9.70 -10.53
N ILE A 120 4.59 -10.31 -9.41
CA ILE A 120 3.69 -9.65 -8.44
C ILE A 120 4.50 -8.74 -7.53
N MET A 121 4.22 -7.44 -7.57
CA MET A 121 4.93 -6.46 -6.75
C MET A 121 4.43 -6.44 -5.30
N GLY A 122 3.12 -6.59 -5.09
CA GLY A 122 2.55 -6.56 -3.75
C GLY A 122 1.08 -6.20 -3.70
N PHE A 123 0.58 -6.04 -2.47
CA PHE A 123 -0.81 -5.70 -2.16
C PHE A 123 -0.83 -4.66 -1.03
N GLY A 124 -1.90 -3.87 -0.97
CA GLY A 124 -1.94 -2.72 -0.06
C GLY A 124 -3.28 -2.03 0.04
N GLY A 125 -3.26 -0.87 0.69
CA GLY A 125 -4.42 0.01 0.86
C GLY A 125 -4.02 1.49 0.77
N ALA A 126 -4.97 2.39 1.00
CA ALA A 126 -4.76 3.83 0.94
C ALA A 126 -4.69 4.48 2.34
N PHE A 127 -3.72 5.36 2.54
CA PHE A 127 -3.60 6.23 3.71
C PHE A 127 -4.34 7.54 3.45
N THR A 128 -5.66 7.48 3.36
CA THR A 128 -6.52 8.67 3.23
C THR A 128 -6.68 9.37 4.58
N ASP A 129 -7.09 10.64 4.56
CA ASP A 129 -7.38 11.38 5.79
C ASP A 129 -8.48 10.68 6.60
N ALA A 130 -9.54 10.17 5.95
CA ALA A 130 -10.58 9.40 6.62
C ALA A 130 -10.05 8.13 7.30
N ALA A 131 -9.18 7.35 6.63
CA ALA A 131 -8.56 6.18 7.26
C ALA A 131 -7.74 6.61 8.48
N GLY A 132 -6.98 7.69 8.33
CA GLY A 132 -6.23 8.35 9.38
C GLY A 132 -7.06 8.72 10.62
N ILE A 133 -8.13 9.49 10.41
CA ILE A 133 -9.06 9.95 11.43
C ILE A 133 -9.68 8.77 12.16
N ASN A 134 -10.18 7.77 11.43
CA ASN A 134 -10.83 6.60 12.03
C ASN A 134 -9.84 5.79 12.87
N ILE A 135 -8.63 5.52 12.37
CA ILE A 135 -7.61 4.81 13.12
C ILE A 135 -7.26 5.62 14.38
N LYS A 136 -6.94 6.91 14.24
CA LYS A 136 -6.55 7.77 15.38
C LYS A 136 -7.66 7.98 16.42
N SER A 137 -8.93 7.76 16.07
CA SER A 137 -10.05 7.80 17.01
C SER A 137 -10.08 6.62 18.00
N LEU A 138 -9.38 5.53 17.70
CA LEU A 138 -9.32 4.35 18.55
C LEU A 138 -8.34 4.54 19.71
N SER A 139 -8.42 3.69 20.75
CA SER A 139 -7.37 3.64 21.77
C SER A 139 -6.02 3.24 21.16
N ASN A 140 -4.90 3.71 21.70
CA ASN A 140 -3.55 3.38 21.19
C ASN A 140 -3.32 1.87 21.03
N ALA A 141 -3.85 1.06 21.96
CA ALA A 141 -3.75 -0.40 21.88
C ALA A 141 -4.55 -0.98 20.72
N THR A 142 -5.78 -0.50 20.49
CA THR A 142 -6.60 -0.92 19.35
C THR A 142 -6.00 -0.44 18.02
N GLN A 143 -5.46 0.79 17.97
CA GLN A 143 -4.71 1.28 16.81
C GLN A 143 -3.57 0.35 16.44
N TYR A 144 -2.77 -0.04 17.44
CA TYR A 144 -1.66 -0.96 17.25
C TYR A 144 -2.13 -2.31 16.70
N LEU A 145 -3.18 -2.92 17.27
CA LEU A 145 -3.69 -4.21 16.82
C LEU A 145 -4.26 -4.15 15.40
N LEU A 146 -4.98 -3.08 15.04
CA LEU A 146 -5.47 -2.86 13.68
C LEU A 146 -4.33 -2.70 12.68
N MET A 147 -3.33 -1.88 13.01
CA MET A 147 -2.15 -1.71 12.16
C MET A 147 -1.35 -3.01 12.04
N LYS A 148 -1.26 -3.80 13.13
CA LYS A 148 -0.65 -5.12 13.13
C LYS A 148 -1.38 -6.06 12.16
N SER A 149 -2.71 -6.07 12.13
CA SER A 149 -3.50 -6.91 11.22
C SER A 149 -3.21 -6.63 9.75
N TYR A 150 -2.97 -5.37 9.36
CA TYR A 150 -2.62 -5.05 7.97
C TYR A 150 -1.15 -5.29 7.64
N PHE A 151 -0.24 -4.89 8.52
CA PHE A 151 1.15 -4.68 8.15
C PHE A 151 2.13 -5.68 8.76
N ALA A 152 1.81 -6.29 9.91
CA ALA A 152 2.75 -7.23 10.52
C ALA A 152 2.74 -8.59 9.79
N PRO A 153 3.83 -9.38 9.89
CA PRO A 153 3.89 -10.74 9.33
C PRO A 153 2.81 -11.68 9.87
N GLU A 154 2.32 -11.45 11.11
CA GLU A 154 1.22 -12.22 11.70
C GLU A 154 -0.17 -11.80 11.17
N GLY A 155 -0.24 -10.63 10.53
CA GLY A 155 -1.43 -10.14 9.83
C GLY A 155 -1.44 -10.59 8.37
N ILE A 156 -1.88 -9.71 7.47
CA ILE A 156 -1.89 -9.95 6.02
C ILE A 156 -0.71 -9.29 5.28
N ALA A 157 0.26 -8.75 6.02
CA ALA A 157 1.56 -8.28 5.52
C ALA A 157 1.51 -7.39 4.27
N TYR A 158 0.61 -6.40 4.22
CA TYR A 158 0.54 -5.40 3.15
C TYR A 158 1.92 -4.78 2.89
N SER A 159 2.29 -4.65 1.62
CA SER A 159 3.57 -4.12 1.16
C SER A 159 3.46 -2.81 0.38
N PHE A 160 2.24 -2.39 0.02
CA PHE A 160 1.96 -1.15 -0.68
C PHE A 160 1.11 -0.17 0.14
N GLY A 161 1.33 1.12 -0.08
CA GLY A 161 0.53 2.21 0.50
C GLY A 161 0.26 3.31 -0.51
N ARG A 162 -0.99 3.55 -0.89
CA ARG A 162 -1.39 4.70 -1.72
C ARG A 162 -1.60 5.93 -0.81
N VAL A 163 -0.96 7.05 -1.11
CA VAL A 163 -0.98 8.26 -0.30
C VAL A 163 -1.51 9.42 -1.15
N PRO A 164 -2.67 10.01 -0.81
CA PRO A 164 -3.13 11.25 -1.42
C PRO A 164 -2.12 12.37 -1.24
N ILE A 165 -1.90 13.17 -2.28
CA ILE A 165 -1.11 14.39 -2.26
C ILE A 165 -2.10 15.55 -2.14
N GLY A 166 -2.22 16.13 -0.94
CA GLY A 166 -3.32 17.01 -0.58
C GLY A 166 -4.58 16.24 -0.22
N GLY A 167 -5.73 16.93 -0.27
CA GLY A 167 -7.03 16.36 0.06
C GLY A 167 -7.68 15.59 -1.09
N CYS A 168 -8.55 14.65 -0.73
CA CYS A 168 -9.40 13.89 -1.63
C CYS A 168 -10.88 13.92 -1.18
N ASP A 169 -11.73 13.14 -1.83
CA ASP A 169 -13.11 12.88 -1.42
C ASP A 169 -13.23 12.23 -0.02
N PHE A 170 -12.21 11.47 0.39
CA PHE A 170 -12.04 10.94 1.75
C PHE A 170 -11.29 11.90 2.69
N SER A 171 -11.39 13.21 2.43
CA SER A 171 -10.95 14.28 3.33
C SER A 171 -12.15 15.07 3.84
N THR A 172 -11.99 15.76 4.98
CA THR A 172 -13.08 16.56 5.57
C THR A 172 -13.31 17.89 4.86
N HIS A 173 -12.38 18.30 4.00
CA HIS A 173 -12.42 19.50 3.17
C HIS A 173 -11.45 19.33 1.99
N GLY A 174 -11.63 20.12 0.93
CA GLY A 174 -10.66 20.21 -0.16
C GLY A 174 -9.49 21.12 0.22
N TYR A 175 -8.26 20.64 0.04
CA TYR A 175 -7.05 21.42 0.25
C TYR A 175 -5.92 20.91 -0.66
N THR A 176 -4.92 21.77 -0.86
CA THR A 176 -3.63 21.41 -1.44
C THR A 176 -2.51 21.90 -0.53
N TYR A 177 -1.25 21.66 -0.91
CA TYR A 177 -0.10 22.16 -0.17
C TYR A 177 0.27 23.59 -0.54
N ALA A 178 -0.37 24.21 -1.54
CA ALA A 178 -0.05 25.56 -2.03
C ALA A 178 -1.31 26.38 -2.38
N ASP A 179 -2.28 26.42 -1.48
CA ASP A 179 -3.58 27.09 -1.70
C ASP A 179 -3.51 28.62 -1.73
N ALA A 180 -2.40 29.23 -1.30
CA ALA A 180 -2.22 30.67 -1.40
C ALA A 180 -2.20 31.11 -2.88
N PRO A 181 -3.03 32.09 -3.29
CA PRO A 181 -3.10 32.50 -4.68
C PRO A 181 -1.81 33.18 -5.13
N ASN A 182 -1.47 33.01 -6.42
CA ASN A 182 -0.35 33.66 -7.09
C ASN A 182 1.01 33.42 -6.40
N ASP A 183 1.32 32.17 -6.10
CA ASP A 183 2.62 31.74 -5.56
C ASP A 183 3.44 31.00 -6.64
N PRO A 184 4.01 31.72 -7.64
CA PRO A 184 4.72 31.11 -8.77
C PRO A 184 6.04 30.45 -8.38
N LYS A 185 6.46 30.58 -7.12
CA LYS A 185 7.70 30.02 -6.57
C LYS A 185 7.46 28.93 -5.53
N LEU A 186 6.19 28.62 -5.22
CA LEU A 186 5.80 27.68 -4.16
C LEU A 186 6.42 28.03 -2.79
N GLU A 187 6.61 29.32 -2.51
CA GLU A 187 7.19 29.81 -1.24
C GLU A 187 6.30 29.47 -0.03
N LYS A 188 5.00 29.31 -0.25
CA LYS A 188 4.00 28.96 0.77
C LYS A 188 3.64 27.47 0.74
N PHE A 189 4.38 26.65 -0.01
CA PHE A 189 4.17 25.21 0.00
C PHE A 189 4.39 24.65 1.40
N ASN A 190 3.39 23.95 1.94
CA ASN A 190 3.54 23.23 3.19
C ASN A 190 2.65 21.98 3.23
N LEU A 191 3.15 20.91 3.85
CA LEU A 191 2.30 19.77 4.21
C LEU A 191 1.24 20.23 5.21
N SER A 192 0.06 19.59 5.16
CA SER A 192 -1.05 19.97 6.03
C SER A 192 -0.97 19.22 7.36
N LYS A 193 -1.83 19.62 8.32
CA LYS A 193 -1.96 18.90 9.59
C LYS A 193 -2.35 17.43 9.37
N GLU A 194 -3.11 17.13 8.32
CA GLU A 194 -3.55 15.77 8.00
C GLU A 194 -2.35 14.85 7.66
N ASP A 195 -1.29 15.38 7.04
CA ASP A 195 -0.06 14.64 6.83
C ASP A 195 0.63 14.29 8.16
N PHE A 196 0.78 15.28 9.04
CA PHE A 196 1.52 15.13 10.30
C PHE A 196 0.75 14.40 11.39
N ASP A 197 -0.57 14.57 11.46
CA ASP A 197 -1.43 13.98 12.48
C ASP A 197 -1.79 12.53 12.11
N TYR A 198 -1.96 12.25 10.82
CA TYR A 198 -2.50 10.98 10.33
C TYR A 198 -1.54 10.20 9.44
N LYS A 199 -1.22 10.70 8.24
CA LYS A 199 -0.62 9.88 7.18
C LYS A 199 0.80 9.44 7.53
N ILE A 200 1.66 10.40 7.85
CA ILE A 200 3.08 10.14 8.11
C ILE A 200 3.28 9.24 9.34
N PRO A 201 2.65 9.50 10.51
CA PRO A 201 2.80 8.62 11.66
C PRO A 201 2.33 7.19 11.42
N LEU A 202 1.22 7.02 10.67
CA LEU A 202 0.67 5.70 10.38
C LEU A 202 1.53 4.93 9.37
N ILE A 203 2.09 5.59 8.37
CA ILE A 203 3.04 4.97 7.43
C ILE A 203 4.32 4.54 8.17
N LEU A 204 4.86 5.39 9.05
CA LEU A 204 6.02 5.04 9.86
C LEU A 204 5.73 3.88 10.82
N GLN A 205 4.52 3.79 11.36
CA GLN A 205 4.10 2.63 12.16
C GLN A 205 3.99 1.37 11.30
N ALA A 206 3.43 1.46 10.10
CA ALA A 206 3.36 0.35 9.16
C ALA A 206 4.75 -0.19 8.80
N ASN A 207 5.70 0.69 8.46
CA ASN A 207 7.09 0.30 8.18
C ASN A 207 7.75 -0.42 9.37
N ARG A 208 7.51 0.05 10.60
CA ARG A 208 8.03 -0.59 11.82
C ARG A 208 7.44 -1.98 12.05
N LEU A 209 6.13 -2.15 11.84
CA LEU A 209 5.45 -3.44 12.00
C LEU A 209 5.90 -4.46 10.95
N ARG A 210 6.21 -4.00 9.74
CA ARG A 210 6.75 -4.84 8.67
C ARG A 210 8.21 -5.20 8.88
N GLY A 211 8.98 -4.30 9.47
CA GLY A 211 10.45 -4.38 9.50
C GLY A 211 11.12 -3.88 8.21
N GLU A 212 10.35 -3.48 7.20
CA GLU A 212 10.87 -2.89 5.95
C GLU A 212 9.91 -1.80 5.40
N PRO A 213 10.42 -0.84 4.61
CA PRO A 213 9.59 0.22 4.05
C PRO A 213 8.50 -0.29 3.08
N LEU A 214 7.31 0.32 3.14
CA LEU A 214 6.27 0.15 2.14
C LEU A 214 6.69 0.71 0.78
N HIS A 215 6.18 0.11 -0.30
CA HIS A 215 6.14 0.74 -1.60
C HIS A 215 5.02 1.80 -1.62
N LEU A 216 5.39 3.07 -1.43
CA LEU A 216 4.44 4.17 -1.41
C LEU A 216 4.15 4.66 -2.83
N ILE A 217 2.87 4.89 -3.12
CA ILE A 217 2.38 5.51 -4.37
C ILE A 217 1.73 6.85 -4.03
N GLY A 218 2.29 7.94 -4.53
CA GLY A 218 1.72 9.28 -4.37
C GLY A 218 0.79 9.62 -5.53
N THR A 219 -0.37 10.18 -5.25
CA THR A 219 -1.36 10.57 -6.27
C THR A 219 -2.11 11.83 -5.83
N ALA A 220 -2.21 12.80 -6.72
CA ALA A 220 -2.92 14.04 -6.46
C ALA A 220 -4.32 13.99 -7.08
N TRP A 221 -5.34 14.37 -6.30
CA TRP A 221 -6.69 14.57 -6.83
C TRP A 221 -6.82 15.89 -7.57
N SER A 222 -6.11 16.93 -7.13
CA SER A 222 -6.14 18.24 -7.79
C SER A 222 -4.82 18.99 -7.60
N SER A 223 -4.52 19.89 -8.53
CA SER A 223 -3.55 20.95 -8.33
C SER A 223 -4.19 22.11 -7.55
N PRO A 224 -3.39 23.08 -7.02
CA PRO A 224 -3.96 24.28 -6.42
C PRO A 224 -4.94 24.97 -7.36
N ALA A 225 -6.06 25.46 -6.81
CA ALA A 225 -7.16 26.00 -7.61
C ALA A 225 -6.70 27.06 -8.62
N TRP A 226 -5.80 27.97 -8.22
CA TRP A 226 -5.27 29.03 -9.10
C TRP A 226 -4.45 28.51 -10.30
N MET A 227 -3.99 27.26 -10.25
CA MET A 227 -3.32 26.58 -11.38
C MET A 227 -4.30 26.03 -12.43
N LYS A 228 -5.59 25.89 -12.11
CA LYS A 228 -6.60 25.27 -12.99
C LYS A 228 -7.37 26.28 -13.83
N THR A 229 -7.85 25.86 -15.00
CA THR A 229 -8.65 26.70 -15.93
C THR A 229 -9.92 27.27 -15.29
N ASN A 230 -10.54 26.52 -14.38
CA ASN A 230 -11.76 26.91 -13.68
C ASN A 230 -11.54 27.63 -12.34
N ASN A 231 -10.30 27.80 -11.89
CA ASN A 231 -9.93 28.37 -10.59
C ASN A 231 -10.63 27.71 -9.38
N ALA A 232 -10.92 26.41 -9.44
CA ALA A 232 -11.60 25.67 -8.37
C ALA A 232 -10.98 24.28 -8.17
N LEU A 233 -11.04 23.73 -6.95
CA LEU A 233 -10.55 22.37 -6.68
C LEU A 233 -11.42 21.27 -7.30
N THR A 234 -12.71 21.55 -7.49
CA THR A 234 -13.71 20.58 -7.97
C THR A 234 -14.22 20.96 -9.36
N GLY A 235 -14.91 20.02 -10.02
CA GLY A 235 -15.54 20.24 -11.33
C GLY A 235 -14.56 20.28 -12.50
N GLU A 236 -15.13 20.49 -13.68
CA GLU A 236 -14.42 20.54 -14.96
C GLU A 236 -13.31 21.60 -14.94
N GLY A 237 -12.06 21.18 -15.09
CA GLY A 237 -10.91 22.06 -15.06
C GLY A 237 -9.59 21.32 -15.22
N GLU A 238 -8.87 21.66 -16.28
CA GLU A 238 -7.52 21.18 -16.56
C GLU A 238 -6.45 22.09 -15.91
N LEU A 239 -5.23 21.56 -15.80
CA LEU A 239 -4.05 22.36 -15.45
C LEU A 239 -3.76 23.38 -16.57
N LYS A 240 -3.55 24.65 -16.24
CA LYS A 240 -3.19 25.65 -17.26
C LYS A 240 -1.75 25.39 -17.76
N PRO A 241 -1.47 25.45 -19.09
CA PRO A 241 -0.16 25.18 -19.66
C PRO A 241 1.01 25.93 -19.01
N GLN A 242 0.81 27.19 -18.63
CA GLN A 242 1.86 27.99 -17.97
C GLN A 242 2.31 27.43 -16.60
N TYR A 243 1.55 26.54 -15.99
CA TYR A 243 1.87 25.94 -14.69
C TYR A 243 2.39 24.51 -14.78
N TYR A 244 2.60 23.96 -15.97
CA TYR A 244 3.09 22.58 -16.15
C TYR A 244 4.41 22.31 -15.42
N GLN A 245 5.38 23.23 -15.55
CA GLN A 245 6.66 23.11 -14.85
C GLN A 245 6.52 23.28 -13.33
N LEU A 246 5.66 24.20 -12.90
CA LEU A 246 5.43 24.48 -11.48
C LEU A 246 4.71 23.31 -10.79
N TRP A 247 3.80 22.64 -11.50
CA TRP A 247 3.14 21.43 -11.03
C TRP A 247 4.11 20.26 -10.88
N ALA A 248 5.05 20.10 -11.83
CA ALA A 248 6.13 19.12 -11.67
C ALA A 248 6.99 19.42 -10.42
N GLN A 249 7.34 20.69 -10.18
CA GLN A 249 8.07 21.12 -8.98
C GLN A 249 7.27 20.87 -7.69
N TYR A 250 5.96 21.12 -7.70
CA TYR A 250 5.07 20.83 -6.57
C TYR A 250 5.14 19.36 -6.15
N LEU A 251 5.13 18.43 -7.12
CA LEU A 251 5.25 17.00 -6.83
C LEU A 251 6.64 16.62 -6.28
N ILE A 252 7.72 17.27 -6.76
CA ILE A 252 9.05 17.08 -6.17
C ILE A 252 9.13 17.63 -4.75
N MET A 253 8.55 18.79 -4.48
CA MET A 253 8.51 19.36 -3.12
C MET A 253 7.75 18.44 -2.17
N PHE A 254 6.65 17.82 -2.61
CA PHE A 254 5.97 16.78 -1.83
C PHE A 254 6.91 15.62 -1.47
N LEU A 255 7.64 15.08 -2.46
CA LEU A 255 8.61 14.01 -2.26
C LEU A 255 9.73 14.44 -1.30
N ASP A 256 10.22 15.68 -1.42
CA ASP A 256 11.24 16.24 -0.53
C ASP A 256 10.75 16.35 0.92
N GLN A 257 9.52 16.80 1.15
CA GLN A 257 8.99 16.91 2.51
C GLN A 257 8.79 15.52 3.15
N TYR A 258 8.23 14.56 2.42
CA TYR A 258 8.09 13.19 2.95
C TYR A 258 9.45 12.50 3.16
N LYS A 259 10.45 12.83 2.32
CA LYS A 259 11.83 12.34 2.50
C LYS A 259 12.47 12.83 3.80
N LYS A 260 12.19 14.06 4.24
CA LYS A 260 12.63 14.58 5.55
C LYS A 260 12.07 13.76 6.71
N GLU A 261 10.88 13.20 6.54
CA GLU A 261 10.23 12.29 7.48
C GLU A 261 10.66 10.82 7.28
N ASN A 262 11.74 10.57 6.52
CA ASN A 262 12.29 9.25 6.19
C ASN A 262 11.34 8.35 5.38
N LEU A 263 10.43 8.94 4.60
CA LEU A 263 9.52 8.22 3.71
C LEU A 263 9.93 8.45 2.25
N ASN A 264 10.12 7.35 1.51
CA ASN A 264 10.42 7.38 0.08
C ASN A 264 9.23 6.84 -0.70
N PHE A 265 9.00 7.41 -1.87
CA PHE A 265 7.96 6.92 -2.78
C PHE A 265 8.54 5.99 -3.83
N TRP A 266 7.86 4.87 -4.03
CA TRP A 266 8.16 3.96 -5.13
C TRP A 266 7.65 4.54 -6.46
N ALA A 267 6.47 5.17 -6.44
CA ALA A 267 5.89 5.80 -7.61
C ALA A 267 5.08 7.07 -7.30
N LEU A 268 4.92 7.90 -8.33
CA LEU A 268 3.86 8.89 -8.46
C LEU A 268 2.91 8.46 -9.57
N THR A 269 1.64 8.80 -9.47
CA THR A 269 0.71 8.74 -10.61
C THR A 269 0.63 10.11 -11.30
N THR A 270 0.10 10.14 -12.53
CA THR A 270 -0.12 11.40 -13.27
C THR A 270 -1.25 12.27 -12.70
N GLY A 271 -2.01 11.74 -11.74
CA GLY A 271 -3.19 12.34 -11.14
C GLY A 271 -4.29 11.30 -11.00
N ASN A 272 -5.08 11.38 -9.93
CA ASN A 272 -6.21 10.49 -9.71
C ASN A 272 -7.34 10.80 -10.70
N GLU A 273 -7.79 9.80 -11.43
CA GLU A 273 -8.98 9.82 -12.30
C GLU A 273 -9.08 11.09 -13.17
N PRO A 274 -8.09 11.36 -14.05
CA PRO A 274 -8.03 12.55 -14.88
C PRO A 274 -9.31 12.80 -15.69
N ILE A 275 -10.06 11.77 -16.08
CA ILE A 275 -11.29 11.94 -16.85
C ILE A 275 -12.36 12.66 -16.04
N ASN A 276 -12.42 12.42 -14.74
CA ASN A 276 -13.41 13.04 -13.87
C ASN A 276 -13.29 14.57 -13.83
N GLY A 277 -12.10 15.12 -14.06
CA GLY A 277 -11.87 16.56 -14.15
C GLY A 277 -12.06 17.15 -15.54
N ASP A 278 -12.33 16.34 -16.56
CA ASP A 278 -12.57 16.75 -17.96
C ASP A 278 -14.04 16.57 -18.38
N LEU A 279 -14.86 15.94 -17.54
CA LEU A 279 -16.29 15.76 -17.79
C LEU A 279 -17.08 17.05 -17.52
N PRO A 280 -18.08 17.39 -18.39
CA PRO A 280 -18.87 18.60 -18.23
C PRO A 280 -19.59 18.70 -16.88
N SER A 281 -19.35 19.78 -16.14
CA SER A 281 -19.81 19.95 -14.74
C SER A 281 -21.34 19.89 -14.54
N PHE A 282 -22.14 20.05 -15.59
CA PHE A 282 -23.60 19.96 -15.52
C PHE A 282 -24.12 18.51 -15.44
N LEU A 283 -23.26 17.52 -15.71
CA LEU A 283 -23.64 16.11 -15.65
C LEU A 283 -23.75 15.67 -14.18
N PRO A 284 -24.85 14.99 -13.79
CA PRO A 284 -25.15 14.71 -12.38
C PRO A 284 -24.18 13.72 -11.72
N PHE A 285 -23.38 13.00 -12.52
CA PHE A 285 -22.37 12.05 -12.07
C PHE A 285 -20.96 12.65 -11.99
N VAL A 286 -20.76 13.93 -12.33
CA VAL A 286 -19.45 14.57 -12.19
C VAL A 286 -19.15 14.77 -10.71
N PRO A 287 -17.98 14.31 -10.25
CA PRO A 287 -17.65 14.37 -8.84
C PRO A 287 -17.52 15.80 -8.31
N LYS A 288 -18.09 16.02 -7.12
CA LYS A 288 -18.06 17.30 -6.39
C LYS A 288 -16.94 17.31 -5.35
N PHE A 289 -15.84 16.66 -5.66
CA PHE A 289 -14.64 16.56 -4.84
C PHE A 289 -13.43 17.01 -5.64
N ASN A 290 -12.26 17.06 -5.00
CA ASN A 290 -11.01 17.48 -5.64
C ASN A 290 -10.78 16.69 -6.94
N SER A 291 -10.65 17.38 -8.07
CA SER A 291 -10.41 16.75 -9.37
C SER A 291 -9.52 17.63 -10.22
N MET A 292 -8.83 17.06 -11.21
CA MET A 292 -8.10 17.81 -12.22
C MET A 292 -8.12 17.04 -13.54
N GLY A 293 -8.61 17.71 -14.58
CA GLY A 293 -8.68 17.17 -15.92
C GLY A 293 -7.31 17.03 -16.55
N TRP A 294 -7.14 15.98 -17.35
CA TRP A 294 -6.08 15.89 -18.33
C TRP A 294 -6.65 15.36 -19.64
N LEU A 295 -6.41 16.02 -20.76
CA LEU A 295 -6.45 15.32 -22.04
C LEU A 295 -5.22 14.40 -22.16
N PRO A 296 -5.33 13.20 -22.77
CA PRO A 296 -4.20 12.27 -22.90
C PRO A 296 -2.93 12.92 -23.48
N LYS A 297 -3.10 13.72 -24.54
CA LYS A 297 -2.00 14.47 -25.19
C LYS A 297 -1.38 15.52 -24.27
N ASN A 298 -2.19 16.20 -23.46
CA ASN A 298 -1.71 17.20 -22.50
C ASN A 298 -0.91 16.53 -21.38
N ALA A 299 -1.40 15.40 -20.85
CA ALA A 299 -0.66 14.59 -19.88
C ALA A 299 0.66 14.09 -20.48
N ALA A 300 0.64 13.58 -21.72
CA ALA A 300 1.84 13.12 -22.42
C ALA A 300 2.90 14.22 -22.55
N ASN A 301 2.49 15.41 -23.03
CA ASN A 301 3.35 16.58 -23.16
C ASN A 301 3.94 17.01 -21.82
N TRP A 302 3.12 17.02 -20.76
CA TRP A 302 3.56 17.36 -19.41
C TRP A 302 4.56 16.34 -18.84
N ILE A 303 4.32 15.04 -19.05
CA ILE A 303 5.25 13.98 -18.64
C ILE A 303 6.58 14.13 -19.38
N ALA A 304 6.54 14.28 -20.70
CA ALA A 304 7.71 14.36 -21.58
C ALA A 304 8.60 15.57 -21.24
N ASN A 305 7.97 16.74 -21.11
CA ASN A 305 8.66 18.03 -21.08
C ASN A 305 8.82 18.62 -19.68
N ASN A 306 8.09 18.14 -18.68
CA ASN A 306 8.10 18.71 -17.33
C ASN A 306 8.34 17.64 -16.25
N LEU A 307 7.38 16.75 -15.98
CA LEU A 307 7.48 15.82 -14.84
C LEU A 307 8.68 14.87 -14.99
N GLY A 308 8.83 14.22 -16.15
CA GLY A 308 9.91 13.27 -16.40
C GLY A 308 11.31 13.88 -16.23
N PRO A 309 11.64 14.99 -16.93
CA PRO A 309 12.92 15.69 -16.75
C PRO A 309 13.15 16.19 -15.32
N THR A 310 12.12 16.77 -14.69
CA THR A 310 12.22 17.30 -13.32
C THR A 310 12.49 16.18 -12.31
N LEU A 311 11.79 15.05 -12.42
CA LEU A 311 11.98 13.89 -11.55
C LEU A 311 13.37 13.27 -11.72
N ARG A 312 13.83 13.10 -12.96
CA ARG A 312 15.19 12.58 -13.25
C ARG A 312 16.31 13.48 -12.72
N ALA A 313 16.11 14.79 -12.75
CA ALA A 313 17.07 15.76 -12.21
C ALA A 313 17.03 15.90 -10.68
N SER A 314 15.97 15.41 -10.03
CA SER A 314 15.80 15.48 -8.58
C SER A 314 16.53 14.36 -7.83
N GLY A 315 16.58 14.47 -6.49
CA GLY A 315 17.02 13.39 -5.61
C GLY A 315 16.11 12.14 -5.60
N HIS A 316 14.99 12.17 -6.32
CA HIS A 316 13.97 11.11 -6.40
C HIS A 316 13.92 10.41 -7.75
N ASN A 317 15.04 10.42 -8.50
CA ASN A 317 15.11 9.89 -9.87
C ASN A 317 14.77 8.38 -10.02
N ALA A 318 14.76 7.61 -8.93
CA ALA A 318 14.34 6.21 -8.91
C ALA A 318 12.82 6.02 -8.86
N THR A 319 12.07 7.06 -8.46
CA THR A 319 10.61 7.05 -8.38
C THR A 319 10.01 6.84 -9.76
N LYS A 320 9.04 5.93 -9.86
CA LYS A 320 8.35 5.63 -11.12
C LYS A 320 7.21 6.62 -11.38
N ILE A 321 6.83 6.77 -12.64
CA ILE A 321 5.62 7.48 -13.06
C ILE A 321 4.63 6.44 -13.58
N LEU A 322 3.46 6.38 -12.97
CA LEU A 322 2.33 5.55 -13.41
C LEU A 322 1.32 6.45 -14.11
N ALA A 323 1.07 6.21 -15.39
CA ALA A 323 0.08 6.97 -16.15
C ALA A 323 -1.35 6.50 -15.84
N ILE A 324 -2.32 7.37 -16.17
CA ILE A 324 -3.77 7.13 -16.10
C ILE A 324 -4.32 7.21 -14.68
N ASP A 325 -4.09 6.19 -13.85
CA ASP A 325 -4.70 6.07 -12.50
C ASP A 325 -6.24 6.30 -12.53
N ASP A 326 -6.90 5.61 -13.47
CA ASP A 326 -8.31 5.76 -13.82
C ASP A 326 -8.94 4.39 -14.23
N GLN A 327 -10.21 4.42 -14.61
CA GLN A 327 -11.05 3.29 -14.93
C GLN A 327 -10.56 2.50 -16.17
N ARG A 328 -10.75 1.18 -16.18
CA ARG A 328 -10.22 0.30 -17.24
C ARG A 328 -10.70 0.64 -18.65
N PHE A 329 -11.90 1.18 -18.84
CA PHE A 329 -12.46 1.43 -20.18
C PHE A 329 -11.70 2.50 -20.98
N VAL A 330 -10.79 3.23 -20.33
CA VAL A 330 -9.94 4.24 -20.96
C VAL A 330 -8.76 3.60 -21.71
N LEU A 331 -8.55 2.29 -21.49
CA LEU A 331 -7.56 1.49 -22.18
C LEU A 331 -8.17 0.82 -23.44
N PRO A 332 -7.39 0.68 -24.52
CA PRO A 332 -5.97 1.06 -24.63
C PRO A 332 -5.74 2.54 -25.03
N TRP A 333 -6.78 3.22 -25.53
CA TRP A 333 -6.67 4.49 -26.26
C TRP A 333 -5.91 5.59 -25.49
N TRP A 334 -6.08 5.70 -24.17
CA TRP A 334 -5.34 6.70 -23.39
C TRP A 334 -3.83 6.46 -23.39
N ILE A 335 -3.38 5.21 -23.20
CA ILE A 335 -1.95 4.87 -23.24
C ILE A 335 -1.41 5.02 -24.64
N GLU A 336 -2.16 4.64 -25.67
CA GLU A 336 -1.72 4.78 -27.06
C GLU A 336 -1.38 6.25 -27.36
N GLU A 337 -2.25 7.19 -27.01
CA GLU A 337 -2.00 8.62 -27.17
C GLU A 337 -0.79 9.10 -26.34
N VAL A 338 -0.66 8.64 -25.09
CA VAL A 338 0.47 9.02 -24.22
C VAL A 338 1.80 8.51 -24.75
N CYS A 339 1.83 7.27 -25.28
CA CYS A 339 3.03 6.66 -25.82
C CYS A 339 3.40 7.25 -27.19
N ILE A 340 2.43 7.55 -28.06
CA ILE A 340 2.69 8.13 -29.40
C ILE A 340 3.49 9.45 -29.30
N VAL A 341 3.21 10.28 -28.29
CA VAL A 341 3.89 11.57 -28.10
C VAL A 341 5.32 11.41 -27.55
N ASN A 342 5.65 10.29 -26.91
CA ASN A 342 6.95 10.06 -26.26
C ASN A 342 7.95 9.25 -27.11
N PHE A 343 7.59 8.89 -28.35
CA PHE A 343 8.43 8.13 -29.29
C PHE A 343 9.11 8.97 -30.38
N PHE A 344 9.19 10.30 -30.22
CA PHE A 344 9.90 11.19 -31.16
C PHE A 344 10.89 12.11 -30.46
#